data_AF-A0A7V3RZ68-F1
#
_entry.id   AF-A0A7V3RZ68-F1
#
_cell.length_a   1.000
_cell.length_b   1.000
_cell.length_c   1.000
_cell.angle_alpha   90.00
_cell.angle_beta   90.00
_cell.angle_gamma   90.00
#
_symmetry.space_group_name_H-M   'P 1'
#
loop_
_entity.id
_entity.type
_entity.pdbx_description
1 polymer ?
#
loop_
_entity_poly.entity_id
_entity_poly.type
_entity_poly.pdbx_seq_one_letter_code
_entity_poly.pdbx_strand_id
1 'polypeptide(L)'
;MVERKKLGEILLQAGVISAEQLKEALEDQRRYGGRLGTILLDRRYIDEKAFLYALSQQLKIPAVDFSKSTIPEAVIHLVSQEIQEKNLVFPVATKRTPSGNVLILGMSDPTNVEIQDHIRFLTGYRVEPVVALESVIRQAIREYWYRQEGRGSYQYRPDADLGAIEHGNIEIERDDGIRGERVINFNEAEKETSPPKPDKTAKAGFSGEEVKAKPSRELLALLRLLARKKIITEKEFMDELKKTK
;
A
#
# COMPACT_ATOMS: atom_id res chain seq x y z
N MET A 1 33.21 5.84 6.04
CA MET A 1 31.86 5.26 6.14
C MET A 1 30.89 6.40 6.39
N VAL A 2 29.83 6.55 5.60
CA VAL A 2 28.82 7.60 5.86
C VAL A 2 27.99 7.12 7.03
N GLU A 3 28.18 7.75 8.20
CA GLU A 3 27.42 7.43 9.40
C GLU A 3 25.93 7.71 9.14
N ARG A 4 25.09 6.70 9.34
CA ARG A 4 23.64 6.83 9.13
C ARG A 4 23.12 7.72 10.25
N LYS A 5 22.84 8.98 9.94
CA LYS A 5 22.30 9.96 10.91
C LYS A 5 21.13 9.36 11.67
N LYS A 6 21.12 9.50 12.99
CA LYS A 6 20.03 8.98 13.82
C LYS A 6 18.78 9.83 13.61
N LEU A 7 17.60 9.22 13.76
CA LEU A 7 16.31 9.92 13.61
C LEU A 7 16.25 11.21 14.45
N GLY A 8 16.66 11.14 15.72
CA GLY A 8 16.67 12.30 16.61
C GLY A 8 17.62 13.42 16.16
N GLU A 9 18.78 13.07 15.58
CA GLU A 9 19.71 14.06 15.04
C GLU A 9 19.16 14.74 13.79
N ILE A 10 18.44 14.00 12.95
CA ILE A 10 17.77 14.55 11.75
C ILE A 10 16.71 15.55 12.18
N LEU A 11 15.88 15.20 13.16
CA LEU A 11 14.83 16.08 13.68
C LEU A 11 15.39 17.33 14.39
N LEU A 12 16.48 17.17 15.14
CA LEU A 12 17.19 18.26 15.80
C LEU A 12 17.81 19.23 14.76
N GLN A 13 18.47 18.69 13.73
CA GLN A 13 19.06 19.49 12.64
C GLN A 13 18.01 20.20 11.80
N ALA A 14 16.83 19.60 11.65
CA ALA A 14 15.69 20.22 10.97
C ALA A 14 14.97 21.27 11.83
N GLY A 15 15.36 21.46 13.09
CA GLY A 15 14.73 22.42 14.00
C GLY A 15 13.31 22.01 14.45
N VAL A 16 12.93 20.75 14.24
CA VAL A 16 11.59 20.25 14.61
C VAL A 16 11.51 19.98 16.11
N ILE A 17 12.61 19.56 16.73
CA ILE A 17 12.70 19.30 18.16
C ILE A 17 13.89 20.04 18.77
N SER A 18 13.79 20.38 20.06
CA SER A 18 14.92 20.89 20.85
C SER A 18 15.80 19.76 21.40
N ALA A 19 17.01 20.13 21.87
CA ALA A 19 17.91 19.17 22.50
C ALA A 19 17.32 18.59 23.80
N GLU A 20 16.56 19.41 24.54
CA GLU A 20 15.85 19.02 25.75
C GLU A 20 14.73 18.02 25.44
N GLN A 21 13.92 18.29 24.42
CA GLN A 21 12.85 17.38 23.97
C GLN A 21 13.40 16.04 23.50
N LEU A 22 14.52 16.04 22.75
CA LEU A 22 15.19 14.82 22.34
C LEU A 22 15.71 14.04 23.55
N LYS A 23 16.28 14.72 24.53
CA LYS A 23 16.79 14.09 25.75
C LYS A 23 15.66 13.44 26.56
N GLU A 24 14.54 14.13 26.75
CA GLU A 24 13.37 13.60 27.46
C GLU A 24 12.80 12.37 26.74
N ALA A 25 12.63 12.44 25.42
CA ALA A 25 12.14 11.29 24.63
C ALA A 25 13.08 10.07 24.70
N LEU A 26 14.40 10.29 24.78
CA LEU A 26 15.37 9.22 24.98
C LEU A 26 15.33 8.65 26.40
N GLU A 27 15.05 9.47 27.41
CA GLU A 27 14.84 9.00 28.79
C GLU A 27 13.57 8.16 28.91
N ASP A 28 12.48 8.59 28.28
CA ASP A 28 11.25 7.81 28.17
C ASP A 28 11.49 6.47 27.45
N GLN A 29 12.23 6.50 26.33
CA GLN A 29 12.57 5.29 25.61
C GLN A 29 13.35 4.30 26.49
N ARG A 30 14.26 4.79 27.35
CA ARG A 30 15.01 3.94 28.29
C ARG A 30 14.13 3.39 29.41
N ARG A 31 13.12 4.14 29.85
CA ARG A 31 12.22 3.74 30.94
C ARG A 31 11.14 2.76 30.48
N TYR A 32 10.51 3.04 29.34
CA TYR A 32 9.32 2.34 28.87
C TYR A 32 9.59 1.44 27.66
N GLY A 33 10.74 1.55 27.02
CA GLY A 33 11.05 0.87 25.76
C GLY A 33 10.37 1.54 24.56
N GLY A 34 10.29 0.82 23.44
CA GLY A 34 9.62 1.30 22.22
C GLY A 34 10.51 2.07 21.25
N ARG A 35 9.89 2.59 20.19
CA ARG A 35 10.55 3.33 19.10
C ARG A 35 10.57 4.83 19.44
N LEU A 36 11.74 5.46 19.36
CA LEU A 36 11.92 6.90 19.62
C LEU A 36 10.91 7.78 18.85
N GLY A 37 10.68 7.46 17.57
CA GLY A 37 9.72 8.19 16.74
C GLY A 37 8.28 8.16 17.28
N THR A 38 7.83 7.01 17.78
CA THR A 38 6.50 6.86 18.39
C THR A 38 6.39 7.71 19.65
N ILE A 39 7.41 7.67 20.51
CA ILE A 39 7.45 8.48 21.74
C ILE A 39 7.39 9.98 21.41
N LEU A 40 8.12 10.43 20.38
CA LEU A 40 8.10 11.82 19.94
C LEU A 40 6.72 12.25 19.40
N LEU A 41 6.01 11.36 18.71
CA LEU A 41 4.63 11.60 18.25
C LEU A 41 3.65 11.63 19.44
N ASP A 42 3.75 10.68 20.36
CA ASP A 42 2.86 10.57 21.53
C ASP A 42 2.98 11.80 22.44
N ARG A 43 4.21 12.31 22.60
CA ARG A 43 4.50 13.56 23.32
C ARG A 43 4.11 14.82 22.55
N ARG A 44 3.65 14.68 21.30
CA ARG A 44 3.36 15.78 20.37
C ARG A 44 4.55 16.71 20.12
N TYR A 45 5.76 16.20 20.25
CA TYR A 45 7.00 16.95 19.94
C TYR A 45 7.23 17.04 18.43
N ILE A 46 6.71 16.07 17.68
CA ILE A 46 6.71 16.08 16.23
C ILE A 46 5.29 15.75 15.72
N ASP A 47 4.97 16.22 14.52
CA ASP A 47 3.79 15.77 13.80
C ASP A 47 4.11 14.58 12.88
N GLU A 48 3.05 13.95 12.36
CA GLU A 48 3.17 12.82 11.43
C GLU A 48 4.01 13.17 10.19
N LYS A 49 3.90 14.41 9.68
CA LYS A 49 4.62 14.85 8.49
C LYS A 49 6.12 14.99 8.74
N ALA A 50 6.52 15.61 9.84
CA ALA A 50 7.91 15.74 10.23
C ALA A 50 8.53 14.38 10.54
N PHE A 51 7.77 13.47 11.17
CA PHE A 51 8.21 12.11 11.40
C PHE A 51 8.47 11.36 10.09
N LEU A 52 7.51 11.40 9.15
CA LEU A 52 7.62 10.76 7.85
C LEU A 52 8.80 11.32 7.03
N TYR A 53 9.00 12.65 7.08
CA TYR A 53 10.14 13.31 6.46
C TYR A 53 11.46 12.84 7.05
N ALA A 54 11.59 12.80 8.38
CA ALA A 54 12.79 12.35 9.05
C ALA A 54 13.11 10.88 8.74
N LEU A 55 12.10 10.01 8.68
CA LEU A 55 12.26 8.62 8.24
C LEU A 55 12.76 8.54 6.80
N SER A 56 12.19 9.32 5.88
CA SER A 56 12.64 9.36 4.49
C SER A 56 14.12 9.73 4.38
N GLN A 57 14.56 10.75 5.13
CA GLN A 57 15.96 11.18 5.17
C GLN A 57 16.89 10.12 5.78
N GLN A 58 16.45 9.48 6.88
CA GLN A 58 17.23 8.45 7.57
C GLN A 58 17.42 7.20 6.70
N LEU A 59 16.35 6.80 6.01
CA LEU A 59 16.33 5.59 5.19
C LEU A 59 16.86 5.85 3.78
N LYS A 60 16.93 7.12 3.35
CA LYS A 60 17.17 7.52 1.94
C LYS A 60 16.16 6.89 0.98
N ILE A 61 14.92 6.75 1.46
CA ILE A 61 13.79 6.16 0.72
C ILE A 61 12.71 7.23 0.61
N PRO A 62 12.11 7.46 -0.56
CA PRO A 62 11.07 8.47 -0.71
C PRO A 62 9.86 8.19 0.18
N ALA A 63 9.27 9.25 0.75
CA ALA A 63 7.99 9.16 1.41
C ALA A 63 6.83 9.33 0.41
N VAL A 64 5.71 8.67 0.69
CA VAL A 64 4.47 8.82 -0.08
C VAL A 64 3.32 9.25 0.82
N ASP A 65 2.45 10.09 0.27
CA ASP A 65 1.17 10.46 0.85
C ASP A 65 0.06 9.89 -0.03
N PHE A 66 -0.68 8.90 0.47
CA PHE A 66 -1.73 8.23 -0.30
C PHE A 66 -2.94 9.14 -0.56
N SER A 67 -3.15 10.18 0.27
CA SER A 67 -4.34 11.04 0.17
C SER A 67 -4.41 11.83 -1.15
N LYS A 68 -3.28 12.02 -1.81
CA LYS A 68 -3.14 12.82 -3.03
C LYS A 68 -3.04 11.99 -4.31
N SER A 69 -3.03 10.66 -4.18
CA SER A 69 -2.73 9.77 -5.31
C SER A 69 -3.99 9.01 -5.72
N THR A 70 -4.41 9.16 -6.98
CA THR A 70 -5.46 8.29 -7.55
C THR A 70 -4.82 6.97 -7.96
N ILE A 71 -5.05 5.91 -7.19
CA ILE A 71 -4.42 4.61 -7.39
C ILE A 71 -5.37 3.72 -8.20
N PRO A 72 -4.95 3.17 -9.36
CA PRO A 72 -5.79 2.28 -10.15
C PRO A 72 -6.12 0.99 -9.39
N GLU A 73 -7.36 0.54 -9.50
CA GLU A 73 -7.87 -0.67 -8.83
C GLU A 73 -7.01 -1.90 -9.14
N ALA A 74 -6.59 -2.05 -10.40
CA ALA A 74 -5.74 -3.13 -10.86
C ALA A 74 -4.38 -3.19 -10.13
N VAL A 75 -3.87 -2.06 -9.63
CA VAL A 75 -2.61 -2.01 -8.87
C VAL A 75 -2.82 -2.50 -7.44
N ILE A 76 -3.92 -2.11 -6.80
CA ILE A 76 -4.22 -2.49 -5.42
C ILE A 76 -4.47 -4.00 -5.32
N HIS A 77 -5.15 -4.58 -6.31
CA HIS A 77 -5.41 -6.02 -6.38
C HIS A 77 -4.16 -6.88 -6.70
N LEU A 78 -3.00 -6.28 -7.01
CA LEU A 78 -1.75 -7.05 -7.17
C LEU A 78 -1.32 -7.72 -5.86
N VAL A 79 -1.65 -7.12 -4.73
CA VAL A 79 -1.34 -7.64 -3.39
C VAL A 79 -2.66 -7.90 -2.68
N SER A 80 -2.88 -9.10 -2.15
CA SER A 80 -4.12 -9.43 -1.45
C SER A 80 -4.31 -8.56 -0.20
N GLN A 81 -5.57 -8.28 0.15
CA GLN A 81 -5.92 -7.52 1.37
C GLN A 81 -5.25 -8.09 2.62
N GLU A 82 -5.26 -9.42 2.78
CA GLU A 82 -4.63 -10.09 3.93
C GLU A 82 -3.13 -9.77 4.03
N ILE A 83 -2.41 -9.77 2.90
CA ILE A 83 -0.99 -9.43 2.87
C ILE A 83 -0.79 -7.94 3.19
N GLN A 84 -1.64 -7.06 2.65
CA GLN A 84 -1.61 -5.62 2.93
C GLN A 84 -1.78 -5.35 4.42
N GLU A 85 -2.79 -5.95 5.06
CA GLU A 85 -3.11 -5.75 6.48
C GLU A 85 -2.05 -6.33 7.40
N LYS A 86 -1.62 -7.57 7.14
CA LYS A 86 -0.66 -8.27 8.00
C LYS A 86 0.73 -7.65 7.97
N ASN A 87 1.16 -7.19 6.80
CA ASN A 87 2.52 -6.69 6.60
C ASN A 87 2.59 -5.16 6.58
N LEU A 88 1.45 -4.47 6.74
CA LEU A 88 1.35 -3.02 6.70
C LEU A 88 1.99 -2.46 5.44
N VAL A 89 1.50 -2.93 4.30
CA VAL A 89 1.93 -2.50 2.97
C VAL A 89 0.73 -2.10 2.12
N PHE A 90 0.93 -1.16 1.20
CA PHE A 90 -0.11 -0.71 0.28
C PHE A 90 0.46 -0.44 -1.13
N PRO A 91 -0.06 -1.10 -2.18
CA PRO A 91 0.34 -0.83 -3.56
C PRO A 91 -0.01 0.61 -3.97
N VAL A 92 0.93 1.32 -4.59
CA VAL A 92 0.75 2.74 -4.96
C VAL A 92 0.66 2.93 -6.46
N ALA A 93 1.59 2.34 -7.20
CA ALA A 93 1.64 2.49 -8.65
C ALA A 93 2.48 1.37 -9.26
N THR A 94 2.33 1.18 -10.56
CA THR A 94 3.25 0.36 -11.34
C THR A 94 4.00 1.22 -12.34
N LYS A 95 5.26 0.89 -12.58
CA LYS A 95 6.09 1.49 -13.63
C LYS A 95 6.54 0.39 -14.57
N ARG A 96 6.56 0.68 -15.87
CA ARG A 96 7.15 -0.21 -16.86
C ARG A 96 8.57 0.23 -17.14
N THR A 97 9.52 -0.69 -17.04
CA THR A 97 10.93 -0.44 -17.34
C THR A 97 11.40 -1.39 -18.44
N PRO A 98 12.48 -1.07 -19.17
CA PRO A 98 13.09 -2.01 -20.13
C PRO A 98 13.46 -3.35 -19.51
N SER A 99 13.69 -3.38 -18.19
CA SER A 99 14.05 -4.57 -17.42
C SER A 99 12.85 -5.30 -16.78
N GLY A 100 11.62 -4.88 -17.08
CA GLY A 100 10.38 -5.48 -16.58
C GLY A 100 9.48 -4.52 -15.81
N ASN A 101 8.48 -5.08 -15.13
CA ASN A 101 7.51 -4.30 -14.37
C ASN A 101 8.00 -4.03 -12.94
N VAL A 102 7.77 -2.81 -12.45
CA VAL A 102 8.12 -2.37 -11.10
C VAL A 102 6.84 -1.98 -10.37
N LEU A 103 6.68 -2.45 -9.15
CA LEU A 103 5.61 -2.10 -8.22
C LEU A 103 6.17 -1.12 -7.18
N ILE A 104 5.62 0.09 -7.15
CA ILE A 104 5.85 1.03 -6.05
C ILE A 104 4.98 0.61 -4.89
N LEU A 105 5.61 0.31 -3.76
CA LEU A 105 4.94 -0.24 -2.59
C LEU A 105 5.15 0.66 -1.38
N GLY A 106 4.06 1.21 -0.84
CA GLY A 106 4.07 1.91 0.43
C GLY A 106 4.25 0.92 1.57
N MET A 107 5.25 1.13 2.42
CA MET A 107 5.58 0.25 3.54
C MET A 107 5.78 1.05 4.82
N SER A 108 5.28 0.52 5.94
CA SER A 108 5.57 1.07 7.28
C SER A 108 7.02 0.79 7.70
N ASP A 109 7.58 -0.33 7.23
CA ASP A 109 8.99 -0.68 7.41
C ASP A 109 9.64 -1.05 6.07
N PRO A 110 10.18 -0.06 5.34
CA PRO A 110 10.91 -0.27 4.09
C PRO A 110 12.22 -1.06 4.23
N THR A 111 12.68 -1.33 5.46
CA THR A 111 13.91 -2.10 5.71
C THR A 111 13.66 -3.60 5.77
N ASN A 112 12.39 -4.01 5.80
CA ASN A 112 12.01 -5.41 5.76
C ASN A 112 12.13 -5.97 4.32
N VAL A 113 13.32 -6.50 4.01
CA VAL A 113 13.63 -7.10 2.70
C VAL A 113 12.85 -8.39 2.46
N GLU A 114 12.52 -9.15 3.51
CA GLU A 114 11.77 -10.40 3.38
C GLU A 114 10.36 -10.16 2.83
N ILE A 115 9.67 -9.11 3.29
CA ILE A 115 8.35 -8.71 2.76
C ILE A 115 8.48 -8.27 1.30
N GLN A 116 9.51 -7.51 0.94
CA GLN A 116 9.74 -7.07 -0.44
C GLN A 116 9.99 -8.27 -1.37
N ASP A 117 10.76 -9.24 -0.91
CA ASP A 117 11.07 -10.46 -1.64
C ASP A 117 9.85 -11.34 -1.82
N HIS A 118 9.04 -11.49 -0.76
CA HIS A 118 7.79 -12.24 -0.80
C HIS A 118 6.78 -11.62 -1.78
N ILE A 119 6.59 -10.30 -1.73
CA ILE A 119 5.69 -9.59 -2.65
C ILE A 119 6.22 -9.66 -4.08
N ARG A 120 7.53 -9.52 -4.29
CA ARG A 120 8.15 -9.72 -5.61
C ARG A 120 7.86 -11.12 -6.16
N PHE A 121 7.98 -12.15 -5.33
CA PHE A 121 7.73 -13.53 -5.74
C PHE A 121 6.26 -13.74 -6.13
N LEU A 122 5.32 -13.24 -5.33
CA LEU A 122 3.89 -13.41 -5.58
C LEU A 122 3.39 -12.62 -6.80
N THR A 123 3.89 -11.41 -6.99
CA THR A 123 3.40 -10.51 -8.05
C THR A 123 4.17 -10.67 -9.36
N GLY A 124 5.43 -11.10 -9.32
CA GLY A 124 6.36 -11.04 -10.44
C GLY A 124 6.89 -9.63 -10.73
N TYR A 125 6.56 -8.63 -9.91
CA TYR A 125 7.03 -7.25 -10.06
C TYR A 125 8.27 -7.02 -9.19
N ARG A 126 9.22 -6.25 -9.71
CA ARG A 126 10.28 -5.70 -8.85
C ARG A 126 9.67 -4.71 -7.88
N VAL A 127 9.99 -4.80 -6.60
CA VAL A 127 9.45 -3.88 -5.58
C VAL A 127 10.37 -2.67 -5.44
N GLU A 128 9.80 -1.47 -5.56
CA GLU A 128 10.41 -0.20 -5.22
C GLU A 128 9.71 0.34 -3.96
N PRO A 129 10.31 0.20 -2.76
CA PRO A 129 9.65 0.59 -1.54
C PRO A 129 9.61 2.12 -1.40
N VAL A 130 8.50 2.63 -0.89
CA VAL A 130 8.35 4.02 -0.43
C VAL A 130 7.86 3.99 1.02
N VAL A 131 8.36 4.91 1.84
CA VAL A 131 7.99 4.94 3.26
C VAL A 131 6.64 5.63 3.43
N ALA A 132 5.79 5.05 4.26
CA ALA A 132 4.53 5.63 4.67
C ALA A 132 4.28 5.34 6.15
N LEU A 133 3.46 6.15 6.79
CA LEU A 133 3.09 5.91 8.18
C LEU A 133 2.14 4.72 8.28
N GLU A 134 2.23 3.99 9.38
CA GLU A 134 1.33 2.87 9.65
C GLU A 134 -0.14 3.31 9.69
N SER A 135 -0.43 4.43 10.34
CA SER A 135 -1.77 5.04 10.41
C SER A 135 -2.35 5.25 9.01
N VAL A 136 -1.53 5.84 8.14
CA VAL A 136 -1.86 6.19 6.75
C VAL A 136 -2.06 4.94 5.88
N ILE A 137 -1.22 3.91 6.02
CA ILE A 137 -1.40 2.62 5.31
C ILE A 137 -2.71 1.95 5.74
N ARG A 138 -2.95 1.84 7.05
CA ARG A 138 -4.17 1.20 7.58
C ARG A 138 -5.41 1.94 7.11
N GLN A 139 -5.37 3.26 7.08
CA GLN A 139 -6.47 4.07 6.56
C GLN A 139 -6.71 3.80 5.08
N ALA A 140 -5.67 3.79 4.24
CA ALA A 140 -5.80 3.53 2.81
C ALA A 140 -6.38 2.14 2.51
N ILE A 141 -5.92 1.10 3.22
CA ILE A 141 -6.47 -0.26 3.12
C ILE A 141 -7.96 -0.24 3.45
N ARG A 142 -8.35 0.35 4.59
CA ARG A 142 -9.76 0.41 4.99
C ARG A 142 -10.59 1.17 3.97
N GLU A 143 -10.22 2.39 3.61
CA GLU A 143 -10.99 3.23 2.70
C GLU A 143 -11.26 2.56 1.36
N TYR A 144 -10.27 1.82 0.84
CA TYR A 144 -10.42 1.10 -0.41
C TYR A 144 -11.30 -0.15 -0.26
N TRP A 145 -10.98 -1.06 0.67
CA TRP A 145 -11.67 -2.35 0.77
C TRP A 145 -13.09 -2.22 1.35
N TYR A 146 -13.34 -1.28 2.28
CA TYR A 146 -14.71 -1.01 2.75
C TYR A 146 -15.61 -0.41 1.66
N ARG A 147 -15.05 0.42 0.76
CA ARG A 147 -15.81 0.96 -0.39
C ARG A 147 -16.25 -0.15 -1.34
N GLN A 148 -15.43 -1.19 -1.51
CA GLN A 148 -15.74 -2.32 -2.39
C GLN A 148 -16.78 -3.28 -1.78
N GLU A 149 -16.79 -3.45 -0.46
CA GLU A 149 -17.75 -4.34 0.23
C GLU A 149 -19.17 -3.76 0.37
N GLY A 150 -19.44 -2.53 -0.10
CA GLY A 150 -20.78 -1.93 -0.06
C GLY A 150 -21.35 -1.71 1.35
N ARG A 151 -20.51 -1.71 2.39
CA ARG A 151 -20.93 -1.40 3.77
C ARG A 151 -20.89 0.11 3.96
N GLY A 152 -22.07 0.69 4.25
CA GLY A 152 -22.30 2.13 4.36
C GLY A 152 -21.37 2.89 5.31
N SER A 153 -21.34 4.22 5.11
CA SER A 153 -20.52 5.25 5.75
C SER A 153 -19.85 4.87 7.08
N TYR A 154 -18.53 4.76 7.07
CA TYR A 154 -17.71 4.78 8.27
C TYR A 154 -17.67 6.23 8.79
N GLN A 155 -18.44 6.53 9.84
CA GLN A 155 -18.17 7.72 10.64
C GLN A 155 -16.90 7.46 11.45
N TYR A 156 -15.85 8.20 11.15
CA TYR A 156 -14.65 8.24 11.97
C TYR A 156 -15.04 8.64 13.40
N ARG A 157 -14.95 7.69 14.34
CA ARG A 157 -15.02 7.95 15.78
C ARG A 157 -13.59 7.88 16.32
N PRO A 158 -12.92 9.03 16.54
CA PRO A 158 -11.57 9.06 17.12
C PRO A 158 -11.53 8.48 18.55
N ASP A 159 -12.68 8.37 19.22
CA ASP A 159 -12.76 8.17 20.67
C ASP A 159 -12.97 6.72 21.12
N ALA A 160 -12.84 5.72 20.23
CA ALA A 160 -13.02 4.33 20.64
C ALA A 160 -11.79 3.71 21.35
N ASP A 161 -10.64 4.40 21.34
CA ASP A 161 -9.43 3.93 22.07
C ASP A 161 -8.53 5.07 22.62
N LEU A 162 -8.94 6.34 22.56
CA LEU A 162 -8.20 7.43 23.19
C LEU A 162 -9.17 8.31 23.98
N GLY A 163 -8.95 8.37 25.30
CA GLY A 163 -9.73 9.18 26.22
C GLY A 163 -9.74 10.65 25.81
N ALA A 164 -10.94 11.23 25.91
CA ALA A 164 -11.31 12.60 25.57
C ALA A 164 -10.22 13.64 25.87
N ILE A 165 -9.95 14.51 24.89
CA ILE A 165 -9.31 15.82 25.13
C ILE A 165 -10.16 16.87 24.42
N GLU A 166 -10.71 17.78 25.22
CA GLU A 166 -11.55 18.90 24.80
C GLU A 166 -10.80 19.83 23.83
N HIS A 167 -11.44 20.16 22.70
CA HIS A 167 -10.92 21.10 21.73
C HIS A 167 -11.16 22.54 22.22
N GLY A 168 -10.12 23.20 22.72
CA GLY A 168 -10.07 24.65 22.84
C GLY A 168 -9.68 25.28 21.49
N ASN A 169 -10.48 26.22 21.00
CA ASN A 169 -10.19 26.99 19.77
C ASN A 169 -8.86 27.74 19.91
N ILE A 170 -7.95 27.55 18.96
CA ILE A 170 -6.74 28.37 18.81
C ILE A 170 -6.73 28.97 17.42
N GLU A 171 -6.71 30.30 17.38
CA GLU A 171 -6.56 31.13 16.19
C GLU A 171 -5.18 30.91 15.56
N ILE A 172 -5.14 30.65 14.26
CA ILE A 172 -3.91 30.42 13.49
C ILE A 172 -3.46 31.76 12.93
N GLU A 173 -2.44 32.37 13.55
CA GLU A 173 -1.63 33.38 12.86
C GLU A 173 -0.73 32.67 11.85
N ARG A 174 -0.87 33.06 10.58
CA ARG A 174 0.00 32.60 9.50
C ARG A 174 1.29 33.40 9.56
N ASP A 175 2.42 32.71 9.63
CA ASP A 175 3.69 33.27 9.18
C ASP A 175 4.40 32.29 8.24
N ASP A 176 4.89 32.87 7.15
CA ASP A 176 5.28 32.21 5.92
C ASP A 176 6.75 31.77 5.97
N GLY A 177 7.04 30.55 5.51
CA GLY A 177 8.39 30.25 5.04
C GLY A 177 8.86 28.79 5.12
N ILE A 178 8.41 27.94 4.18
CA ILE A 178 9.21 26.77 3.77
C ILE A 178 9.41 26.80 2.25
N ARG A 179 10.63 27.14 1.85
CA ARG A 179 11.17 27.01 0.49
C ARG A 179 11.66 25.56 0.27
N GLY A 180 11.26 24.94 -0.84
CA GLY A 180 12.10 23.96 -1.56
C GLY A 180 11.85 22.46 -1.36
N GLU A 181 10.65 22.00 -1.75
CA GLU A 181 10.34 20.82 -2.58
C GLU A 181 11.26 19.57 -2.66
N ARG A 182 10.67 18.39 -2.34
CA ARG A 182 10.30 17.35 -3.33
C ARG A 182 9.30 16.35 -2.72
N VAL A 183 8.01 16.66 -2.80
CA VAL A 183 6.92 15.67 -2.59
C VAL A 183 6.64 15.08 -3.96
N ILE A 184 6.73 13.76 -4.12
CA ILE A 184 6.40 13.12 -5.40
C ILE A 184 4.88 13.23 -5.57
N ASN A 185 4.44 14.14 -6.43
CA ASN A 185 3.06 14.28 -6.81
C ASN A 185 2.82 13.42 -8.06
N PHE A 186 2.09 12.30 -7.94
CA PHE A 186 1.92 11.34 -9.04
C PHE A 186 0.96 11.82 -10.15
N ASN A 187 0.39 13.02 -10.04
CA ASN A 187 -0.52 13.59 -11.05
C ASN A 187 0.18 14.10 -12.33
N GLU A 188 1.50 14.15 -12.41
CA GLU A 188 2.23 14.63 -13.60
C GLU A 188 2.65 13.53 -14.59
N ALA A 189 2.16 12.29 -14.41
CA ALA A 189 2.46 11.16 -15.29
C ALA A 189 1.27 10.76 -16.18
N GLU A 190 0.60 11.72 -16.82
CA GLU A 190 -0.33 11.43 -17.92
C GLU A 190 -0.15 12.39 -19.10
N LYS A 191 0.77 12.03 -20.01
CA LYS A 191 0.60 12.29 -21.45
C LYS A 191 1.21 11.13 -22.23
N GLU A 192 0.41 10.58 -23.13
CA GLU A 192 0.73 9.59 -24.19
C GLU A 192 0.88 8.13 -23.69
N THR A 193 0.06 7.14 -24.07
CA THR A 193 -0.75 6.91 -25.27
C THR A 193 -1.92 5.95 -25.00
N SER A 194 -2.96 6.10 -25.81
CA SER A 194 -4.19 5.29 -25.91
C SER A 194 -3.94 3.77 -25.90
N PRO A 195 -4.87 2.94 -25.37
CA PRO A 195 -4.79 1.48 -25.50
C PRO A 195 -4.83 1.05 -26.98
N PRO A 196 -4.01 0.07 -27.41
CA PRO A 196 -4.04 -0.40 -28.79
C PRO A 196 -5.32 -1.22 -29.06
N LYS A 197 -5.96 -0.95 -30.20
CA LYS A 197 -7.01 -1.82 -30.77
C LYS A 197 -6.39 -3.17 -31.15
N PRO A 198 -7.09 -4.30 -30.97
CA PRO A 198 -6.60 -5.60 -31.41
C PRO A 198 -6.63 -5.68 -32.93
N ASP A 199 -5.46 -5.80 -33.55
CA ASP A 199 -5.33 -5.93 -35.00
C ASP A 199 -5.51 -7.38 -35.44
N LYS A 200 -6.33 -7.56 -36.47
CA LYS A 200 -6.77 -8.85 -37.03
C LYS A 200 -5.91 -9.23 -38.23
N THR A 201 -4.72 -9.79 -38.03
CA THR A 201 -4.05 -10.53 -39.13
C THR A 201 -3.08 -11.58 -38.60
N ALA A 202 -3.53 -12.82 -38.53
CA ALA A 202 -2.69 -13.99 -38.75
C ALA A 202 -3.56 -15.13 -39.30
N LYS A 203 -3.57 -15.31 -40.62
CA LYS A 203 -3.97 -16.57 -41.25
C LYS A 203 -2.73 -17.44 -41.35
N ALA A 204 -2.69 -18.54 -40.62
CA ALA A 204 -1.92 -19.72 -40.97
C ALA A 204 -2.81 -20.92 -40.61
N GLY A 205 -3.17 -21.70 -41.63
CA GLY A 205 -4.05 -22.85 -41.48
C GLY A 205 -3.41 -23.94 -40.65
N PHE A 206 -4.21 -24.56 -39.79
CA PHE A 206 -4.11 -25.98 -39.49
C PHE A 206 -5.52 -26.58 -39.51
N SER A 207 -5.56 -27.75 -40.13
CA SER A 207 -6.68 -28.66 -40.31
C SER A 207 -7.52 -28.88 -39.07
N GLY A 208 -8.82 -29.11 -39.30
CA GLY A 208 -9.79 -29.44 -38.26
C GLY A 208 -9.32 -30.58 -37.35
N GLU A 209 -9.37 -30.30 -36.07
CA GLU A 209 -9.56 -31.30 -35.03
C GLU A 209 -10.43 -30.63 -33.95
N GLU A 210 -11.64 -31.14 -33.75
CA GLU A 210 -12.47 -30.77 -32.61
C GLU A 210 -11.72 -31.13 -31.33
N VAL A 211 -10.98 -30.17 -30.77
CA VAL A 211 -10.35 -30.34 -29.46
C VAL A 211 -11.47 -30.34 -28.43
N LYS A 212 -11.99 -31.54 -28.11
CA LYS A 212 -12.73 -31.82 -26.87
C LYS A 212 -11.79 -31.50 -25.70
N ALA A 213 -11.78 -30.22 -25.30
CA ALA A 213 -11.01 -29.75 -24.17
C ALA A 213 -11.48 -30.52 -22.93
N LYS A 214 -10.63 -31.40 -22.43
CA LYS A 214 -10.85 -32.13 -21.18
C LYS A 214 -10.85 -31.08 -20.05
N PRO A 215 -11.87 -31.03 -19.19
CA PRO A 215 -11.95 -30.03 -18.13
C PRO A 215 -10.70 -30.08 -17.24
N SER A 216 -10.18 -28.91 -16.87
CA SER A 216 -8.97 -28.78 -16.06
C SER A 216 -9.12 -29.54 -14.74
N ARG A 217 -7.99 -29.99 -14.16
CA ARG A 217 -7.97 -30.74 -12.88
C ARG A 217 -8.68 -29.98 -11.74
N GLU A 218 -8.57 -28.65 -11.75
CA GLU A 218 -9.21 -27.74 -10.80
C GLU A 218 -10.73 -27.73 -10.97
N LEU A 219 -11.22 -27.71 -12.22
CA LEU A 219 -12.66 -27.78 -12.52
C LEU A 219 -13.25 -29.13 -12.08
N LEU A 220 -12.53 -30.23 -12.29
CA LEU A 220 -12.93 -31.56 -11.84
C LEU A 220 -12.93 -31.70 -10.31
N ALA A 221 -12.00 -31.03 -9.62
CA ALA A 221 -11.96 -30.99 -8.16
C ALA A 221 -13.15 -30.19 -7.60
N LEU A 222 -13.47 -29.05 -8.21
CA LEU A 222 -14.64 -28.24 -7.87
C LEU A 222 -15.93 -29.03 -8.10
N LEU A 223 -16.05 -29.74 -9.23
CA LEU A 223 -17.21 -30.58 -9.53
C LEU A 223 -17.43 -31.67 -8.48
N ARG A 224 -16.35 -32.36 -8.05
CA ARG A 224 -16.42 -33.37 -6.98
C ARG A 224 -16.85 -32.75 -5.65
N LEU A 225 -16.39 -31.54 -5.34
CA LEU A 225 -16.75 -30.84 -4.12
C LEU A 225 -18.24 -30.46 -4.10
N LEU A 226 -18.73 -29.90 -5.21
CA LEU A 226 -20.12 -29.45 -5.35
C LEU A 226 -21.11 -30.63 -5.38
N ALA A 227 -20.75 -31.74 -6.04
CA ALA A 227 -21.54 -32.97 -6.02
C ALA A 227 -21.61 -33.60 -4.62
N ARG A 228 -20.49 -33.63 -3.87
CA ARG A 228 -20.46 -34.14 -2.48
C ARG A 228 -21.32 -33.31 -1.52
N LYS A 229 -21.45 -32.01 -1.79
CA LYS A 229 -22.29 -31.07 -1.04
C LYS A 229 -23.76 -31.07 -1.51
N LYS A 230 -24.12 -31.89 -2.52
CA LYS A 230 -25.44 -31.93 -3.17
C LYS A 230 -25.91 -30.56 -3.72
N ILE A 231 -24.96 -29.71 -4.11
CA ILE A 231 -25.27 -28.35 -4.60
C ILE A 231 -25.65 -28.38 -6.08
N ILE A 232 -25.02 -29.26 -6.88
CA ILE A 232 -25.31 -29.44 -8.30
C ILE A 232 -24.94 -30.86 -8.75
N THR A 233 -25.60 -31.36 -9.79
CA THR A 233 -25.23 -32.64 -10.42
C THR A 233 -24.34 -32.43 -11.65
N GLU A 234 -23.53 -33.45 -11.98
CA GLU A 234 -22.64 -33.43 -13.16
C GLU A 234 -23.41 -33.19 -14.47
N LYS A 235 -24.68 -33.62 -14.55
CA LYS A 235 -25.56 -33.36 -15.69
C LYS A 235 -25.93 -31.87 -15.81
N GLU A 236 -26.35 -31.25 -14.71
CA GLU A 236 -26.76 -29.82 -14.70
C GLU A 236 -25.61 -28.89 -15.07
N PHE A 237 -24.40 -29.17 -14.57
CA PHE A 237 -23.21 -28.38 -14.88
C PHE A 237 -22.78 -28.52 -16.35
N MET A 238 -22.85 -29.72 -16.90
CA MET A 238 -22.51 -29.95 -18.32
C MET A 238 -23.51 -29.30 -19.28
N ASP A 239 -24.78 -29.16 -18.87
CA ASP A 239 -25.78 -28.44 -19.65
C ASP A 239 -25.60 -26.92 -19.59
N GLU A 240 -25.12 -26.36 -18.47
CA GLU A 240 -24.73 -24.95 -18.39
C GLU A 240 -23.51 -24.63 -19.26
N LEU A 241 -22.48 -25.48 -19.24
CA LEU A 241 -21.28 -25.29 -20.06
C LEU A 241 -21.57 -25.31 -21.57
N LYS A 242 -22.59 -26.04 -22.01
CA LYS A 242 -23.03 -26.05 -23.41
C LYS A 242 -23.81 -24.79 -23.78
N LYS A 243 -24.45 -24.11 -22.83
CA LYS A 243 -25.14 -22.83 -23.06
C LYS A 243 -24.17 -21.64 -23.13
N THR A 244 -22.95 -21.80 -22.64
CA THR A 244 -21.92 -20.73 -22.59
C THR A 244 -20.94 -20.76 -23.78
N LYS A 245 -21.15 -21.63 -24.77
CA LYS A 245 -20.34 -21.72 -25.99
C LYS A 245 -21.09 -21.25 -27.23
#